data_AF-A0A925MIX4-F1
#
_entry.id   AF-A0A925MIX4-F1
#
_cell.length_a   1.000
_cell.length_b   1.000
_cell.length_c   1.000
_cell.angle_alpha   90.00
_cell.angle_beta   90.00
_cell.angle_gamma   90.00
#
_symmetry.space_group_name_H-M   'P 1'
#
loop_
_entity.id
_entity.type
_entity.pdbx_description
1 polymer ?
#
loop_
_entity_poly.entity_id
_entity_poly.type
_entity_poly.pdbx_seq_one_letter_code
_entity_poly.pdbx_strand_id
1 'polypeptide(L)'
;MKIQPRQNSRGFTLVELLVVFVIIVVLVTVSITAIFRFRKSADKAVAIGNLRQLQSANTNYAVEHNGQFVPPSASVDGVTYEWYRNPEFIAALKGDDATFGSGGAPNLTLPLGLMDPAVVREKPAGYQALAASYGYT
;
A
#
# COMPACT_ATOMS: atom_id res chain seq x y z
N MET A 1 44.59 17.22 53.01
CA MET A 1 43.60 16.62 52.09
C MET A 1 44.18 16.67 50.68
N LYS A 2 44.69 15.53 50.15
CA LYS A 2 45.32 15.46 48.82
C LYS A 2 44.24 15.27 47.75
N ILE A 3 44.08 16.24 46.86
CA ILE A 3 43.16 16.15 45.71
C ILE A 3 43.93 15.44 44.59
N GLN A 4 43.49 14.23 44.22
CA GLN A 4 44.10 13.49 43.11
C GLN A 4 43.54 14.03 41.77
N PRO A 5 44.39 14.27 40.75
CA PRO A 5 43.91 14.73 39.45
C PRO A 5 43.11 13.63 38.74
N ARG A 6 41.93 13.99 38.21
CA ARG A 6 41.05 13.06 37.49
C ARG A 6 41.72 12.61 36.19
N GLN A 7 41.56 11.31 35.91
CA GLN A 7 42.12 10.58 34.79
C GLN A 7 41.80 11.24 33.43
N ASN A 8 42.79 11.14 32.55
CA ASN A 8 42.89 11.73 31.23
C ASN A 8 41.69 11.37 30.32
N SER A 9 40.77 12.32 30.11
CA SER A 9 39.69 12.19 29.12
C SER A 9 40.30 12.21 27.72
N ARG A 10 40.48 11.05 27.08
CA ARG A 10 40.86 10.99 25.67
C ARG A 10 39.69 11.52 24.83
N GLY A 11 39.90 12.67 24.18
CA GLY A 11 38.97 13.22 23.19
C GLY A 11 38.99 12.41 21.90
N PHE A 12 37.85 12.35 21.22
CA PHE A 12 37.71 11.70 19.92
C PHE A 12 38.54 12.46 18.87
N THR A 13 39.34 11.78 18.08
CA THR A 13 40.07 12.43 16.98
C THR A 13 39.14 12.68 15.79
N LEU A 14 39.39 13.77 15.04
CA LEU A 14 38.68 14.02 13.78
C LEU A 14 38.80 12.85 12.79
N VAL A 15 39.94 12.16 12.81
CA VAL A 15 40.22 11.02 11.94
C VAL A 15 39.35 9.81 12.30
N GLU A 16 39.16 9.53 13.59
CA GLU A 16 38.27 8.45 14.04
C GLU A 16 36.82 8.71 13.60
N LEU A 17 36.35 9.95 13.70
CA LEU A 17 34.99 10.30 13.26
C LEU A 17 34.87 10.21 11.72
N LEU A 18 35.90 10.63 11.00
CA LEU A 18 35.93 10.59 9.54
C LEU A 18 35.85 9.15 9.00
N VAL A 19 36.65 8.23 9.55
CA VAL A 19 36.64 6.81 9.11
C VAL A 19 35.28 6.18 9.38
N VAL A 20 34.67 6.46 10.53
CA VAL A 20 33.34 5.93 10.88
C VAL A 20 32.28 6.46 9.92
N PHE A 21 32.29 7.75 9.61
CA PHE A 21 31.34 8.32 8.65
C PHE A 21 31.50 7.72 7.25
N VAL A 22 32.73 7.51 6.78
CA VAL A 22 32.99 6.86 5.48
C VAL A 22 32.37 5.47 5.44
N ILE A 23 32.52 4.67 6.50
CA ILE A 23 31.92 3.34 6.58
C ILE A 23 30.38 3.43 6.59
N ILE A 24 29.79 4.36 7.36
CA ILE A 24 28.34 4.56 7.41
C ILE A 24 27.78 4.95 6.03
N VAL A 25 28.43 5.86 5.32
CA VAL A 25 28.00 6.29 3.98
C VAL A 25 27.97 5.10 3.02
N VAL A 26 29.03 4.30 2.99
CA VAL A 26 29.09 3.09 2.14
C VAL A 26 27.94 2.12 2.46
N LEU A 27 27.67 1.87 3.74
CA LEU A 27 26.59 0.98 4.17
C LEU A 27 25.21 1.52 3.77
N VAL A 28 24.97 2.82 3.95
CA VAL A 28 23.69 3.46 3.60
C VAL A 28 23.46 3.44 2.09
N THR A 29 24.48 3.73 1.28
CA THR A 29 24.38 3.71 -0.19
C THR A 29 23.93 2.34 -0.71
N VAL A 30 24.50 1.25 -0.20
CA VAL A 30 24.08 -0.10 -0.59
C VAL A 30 22.66 -0.40 -0.10
N SER A 31 22.33 0.01 1.12
CA SER A 31 21.03 -0.26 1.76
C SER A 31 19.85 0.41 1.03
N ILE A 32 20.01 1.65 0.55
CA ILE A 32 18.95 2.39 -0.15
C ILE A 32 18.45 1.63 -1.39
N THR A 33 19.37 1.09 -2.19
CA THR A 33 18.99 0.38 -3.43
C THR A 33 18.22 -0.92 -3.15
N ALA A 34 18.50 -1.58 -2.03
CA ALA A 34 17.80 -2.79 -1.61
C ALA A 34 16.36 -2.49 -1.14
N ILE A 35 16.16 -1.38 -0.43
CA ILE A 35 14.85 -0.96 0.10
C ILE A 35 13.81 -0.78 -1.02
N PHE A 36 14.19 -0.23 -2.17
CA PHE A 36 13.26 -0.06 -3.30
C PHE A 36 12.72 -1.40 -3.82
N ARG A 37 13.56 -2.44 -3.88
CA ARG A 37 13.14 -3.79 -4.28
C ARG A 37 12.24 -4.43 -3.22
N PHE A 38 12.59 -4.28 -1.95
CA PHE A 38 11.78 -4.79 -0.84
C PHE A 38 10.39 -4.16 -0.81
N ARG A 39 10.30 -2.84 -1.01
CA ARG A 39 9.02 -2.13 -1.06
C ARG A 39 8.12 -2.64 -2.19
N LYS A 40 8.67 -2.84 -3.40
CA LYS A 40 7.92 -3.44 -4.51
C LYS A 40 7.45 -4.87 -4.20
N SER A 41 8.26 -5.66 -3.50
CA SER A 41 7.86 -7.01 -3.09
C SER A 41 6.77 -6.99 -2.01
N ALA A 42 6.85 -6.06 -1.07
CA ALA A 42 5.84 -5.87 -0.03
C ALA A 42 4.51 -5.42 -0.63
N ASP A 43 4.55 -4.45 -1.55
CA ASP A 43 3.40 -3.95 -2.30
C ASP A 43 2.70 -5.11 -3.05
N LYS A 44 3.46 -6.00 -3.71
CA LYS A 44 2.92 -7.23 -4.34
C LYS A 44 2.30 -8.20 -3.34
N ALA A 45 2.94 -8.41 -2.18
CA ALA A 45 2.43 -9.33 -1.16
C ALA A 45 1.07 -8.87 -0.62
N VAL A 46 0.89 -7.55 -0.43
CA VAL A 46 -0.38 -6.96 -0.03
C VAL A 46 -1.46 -7.19 -1.10
N ALA A 47 -1.15 -6.88 -2.37
CA ALA A 47 -2.10 -7.09 -3.46
C ALA A 47 -2.56 -8.55 -3.57
N ILE A 48 -1.64 -9.52 -3.44
CA ILE A 48 -1.96 -10.95 -3.41
C ILE A 48 -2.84 -11.30 -2.21
N GLY A 49 -2.56 -10.75 -1.03
CA GLY A 49 -3.37 -10.95 0.17
C GLY A 49 -4.82 -10.49 -0.02
N ASN A 50 -5.01 -9.32 -0.63
CA ASN A 50 -6.33 -8.77 -0.87
C ASN A 50 -7.11 -9.57 -1.93
N LEU A 51 -6.44 -10.03 -2.99
CA LEU A 51 -7.06 -10.94 -3.98
C LEU A 51 -7.51 -12.26 -3.36
N ARG A 52 -6.71 -12.83 -2.44
CA ARG A 52 -7.10 -14.06 -1.71
C ARG A 52 -8.32 -13.83 -0.81
N GLN A 53 -8.43 -12.66 -0.18
CA GLN A 53 -9.59 -12.31 0.64
C GLN A 53 -10.85 -12.17 -0.23
N LEU A 54 -10.77 -11.49 -1.37
CA LEU A 54 -11.88 -11.41 -2.33
C LEU A 54 -12.28 -12.78 -2.89
N GLN A 55 -11.31 -13.62 -3.25
CA GLN A 55 -11.57 -14.97 -3.72
C GLN A 55 -12.32 -15.77 -2.66
N SER A 56 -11.90 -15.69 -1.40
CA SER A 56 -12.57 -16.38 -0.28
C SER A 56 -13.99 -15.87 -0.09
N ALA A 57 -14.20 -14.56 -0.11
CA ALA A 57 -15.54 -13.95 -0.01
C ALA A 57 -16.46 -14.40 -1.15
N ASN A 58 -15.96 -14.40 -2.39
CA ASN A 58 -16.74 -14.82 -3.56
C ASN A 58 -17.03 -16.33 -3.55
N THR A 59 -16.12 -17.14 -3.02
CA THR A 59 -16.33 -18.59 -2.85
C THR A 59 -17.39 -18.86 -1.79
N ASN A 60 -17.35 -18.15 -0.66
CA ASN A 60 -18.37 -18.26 0.39
C ASN A 60 -19.75 -17.87 -0.15
N TYR A 61 -19.83 -16.76 -0.91
CA TYR A 61 -21.07 -16.35 -1.57
C TYR A 61 -21.59 -17.44 -2.52
N ALA A 62 -20.72 -18.02 -3.34
CA ALA A 62 -21.11 -19.08 -4.27
C ALA A 62 -21.66 -20.33 -3.54
N VAL A 63 -21.12 -20.68 -2.38
CA VAL A 63 -21.66 -21.78 -1.55
C VAL A 63 -23.09 -21.48 -1.09
N GLU A 64 -23.36 -20.24 -0.70
CA GLU A 64 -24.69 -19.81 -0.22
C GLU A 64 -25.70 -19.57 -1.36
N HIS A 65 -25.23 -19.27 -2.56
CA HIS A 65 -26.04 -18.88 -3.72
C HIS A 65 -25.97 -19.88 -4.88
N ASN A 66 -26.14 -21.18 -4.61
CA ASN A 66 -26.26 -22.24 -5.63
C ASN A 66 -25.10 -22.28 -6.66
N GLY A 67 -23.88 -22.00 -6.21
CA GLY A 67 -22.68 -21.95 -7.06
C GLY A 67 -22.54 -20.68 -7.91
N GLN A 68 -23.42 -19.69 -7.73
CA GLN A 68 -23.33 -18.42 -8.46
C GLN A 68 -22.36 -17.49 -7.75
N PHE A 69 -21.37 -16.99 -8.50
CA PHE A 69 -20.47 -15.95 -8.00
C PHE A 69 -21.19 -14.59 -7.90
N VAL A 70 -20.63 -13.69 -7.08
CA VAL A 70 -21.18 -12.35 -6.89
C VAL A 70 -21.26 -11.64 -8.25
N PRO A 71 -22.45 -11.21 -8.69
CA PRO A 71 -22.59 -10.52 -9.96
C PRO A 71 -21.89 -9.15 -9.88
N PRO A 72 -21.14 -8.72 -10.91
CA PRO A 72 -20.46 -7.42 -10.90
C PRO A 72 -21.45 -6.25 -10.80
N SER A 73 -22.64 -6.43 -11.37
CA SER A 73 -23.74 -5.48 -11.30
C SER A 73 -25.08 -6.23 -11.25
N ALA A 74 -26.07 -5.62 -10.60
CA ALA A 74 -27.45 -6.09 -10.58
C ALA A 74 -28.38 -4.91 -10.83
N SER A 75 -29.35 -5.07 -11.72
CA SER A 75 -30.37 -4.05 -11.97
C SER A 75 -31.67 -4.43 -11.26
N VAL A 76 -32.14 -3.57 -10.36
CA VAL A 76 -33.41 -3.71 -9.64
C VAL A 76 -34.23 -2.45 -9.90
N ASP A 77 -35.45 -2.60 -10.43
CA ASP A 77 -36.37 -1.49 -10.74
C ASP A 77 -35.76 -0.37 -11.60
N GLY A 78 -34.89 -0.74 -12.54
CA GLY A 78 -34.21 0.21 -13.43
C GLY A 78 -33.00 0.92 -12.81
N VAL A 79 -32.66 0.62 -11.56
CA VAL A 79 -31.46 1.11 -10.88
C VAL A 79 -30.38 0.03 -10.90
N THR A 80 -29.20 0.35 -11.42
CA THR A 80 -28.05 -0.57 -11.44
C THR A 80 -27.20 -0.40 -10.17
N TYR A 81 -27.10 -1.47 -9.40
CA TYR A 81 -26.25 -1.59 -8.25
C TYR A 81 -24.97 -2.32 -8.63
N GLU A 82 -23.83 -1.68 -8.36
CA GLU A 82 -22.50 -2.24 -8.58
C GLU A 82 -21.85 -2.38 -7.21
N TRP A 83 -21.63 -3.61 -6.73
CA TRP A 83 -21.16 -3.84 -5.35
C TRP A 83 -19.80 -3.19 -5.10
N TYR A 84 -18.93 -3.14 -6.12
CA TYR A 84 -17.63 -2.47 -6.04
C TYR A 84 -17.74 -0.94 -5.98
N ARG A 85 -18.94 -0.36 -6.13
CA ARG A 85 -19.20 1.08 -5.93
C ARG A 85 -19.93 1.35 -4.62
N ASN A 86 -20.21 0.33 -3.83
CA ASN A 86 -20.78 0.51 -2.51
C ASN A 86 -19.79 1.32 -1.64
N PRO A 87 -20.18 2.49 -1.10
CA PRO A 87 -19.29 3.37 -0.36
C PRO A 87 -18.77 2.73 0.94
N GLU A 88 -19.57 1.92 1.62
CA GLU A 88 -19.16 1.20 2.84
C GLU A 88 -18.12 0.12 2.52
N PHE A 89 -18.34 -0.60 1.41
CA PHE A 89 -17.38 -1.60 0.92
C PHE A 89 -16.05 -0.93 0.52
N ILE A 90 -16.12 0.21 -0.15
CA ILE A 90 -14.94 0.98 -0.56
C ILE A 90 -14.23 1.61 0.64
N ALA A 91 -14.96 2.06 1.67
CA ALA A 91 -14.40 2.54 2.92
C ALA A 91 -13.70 1.42 3.69
N ALA A 92 -14.31 0.23 3.80
CA ALA A 92 -13.70 -0.93 4.42
C ALA A 92 -12.39 -1.37 3.73
N LEU A 93 -12.28 -1.13 2.42
CA LEU A 93 -11.08 -1.43 1.64
C LEU A 93 -10.04 -0.29 1.60
N LYS A 94 -10.46 0.97 1.76
CA LYS A 94 -9.57 2.15 1.77
C LYS A 94 -9.07 2.55 3.15
N GLY A 95 -9.74 2.13 4.22
CA GLY A 95 -9.61 2.83 5.50
C GLY A 95 -10.08 4.29 5.38
N ASP A 96 -9.59 5.17 6.26
CA ASP A 96 -10.06 6.55 6.47
C ASP A 96 -9.89 7.52 5.26
N ASP A 97 -9.41 7.07 4.10
CA ASP A 97 -9.11 7.90 2.91
C ASP A 97 -10.21 7.88 1.82
N ALA A 98 -11.43 7.45 2.14
CA ALA A 98 -12.54 7.48 1.18
C ALA A 98 -13.02 8.93 0.90
N THR A 99 -12.48 9.56 -0.14
CA THR A 99 -12.98 10.86 -0.60
C THR A 99 -14.26 10.70 -1.43
N PHE A 100 -15.31 11.46 -1.11
CA PHE A 100 -16.54 11.54 -1.89
C PHE A 100 -16.41 12.67 -2.92
N GLY A 101 -16.83 12.43 -4.17
CA GLY A 101 -16.88 13.46 -5.19
C GLY A 101 -17.99 14.49 -4.89
N SER A 102 -17.91 15.67 -5.51
CA SER A 102 -18.82 16.82 -5.26
C SER A 102 -20.30 16.59 -5.65
N GLY A 103 -20.67 15.37 -6.06
CA GLY A 103 -22.04 14.95 -6.36
C GLY A 103 -22.56 13.83 -5.47
N GLY A 104 -21.92 13.54 -4.34
CA GLY A 104 -22.30 12.43 -3.43
C GLY A 104 -21.96 11.04 -3.95
N ALA A 105 -21.45 10.92 -5.18
CA ALA A 105 -20.89 9.69 -5.70
C ALA A 105 -19.51 9.43 -5.08
N PRO A 106 -19.22 8.20 -4.61
CA PRO A 106 -17.90 7.86 -4.10
C PRO A 106 -16.85 8.06 -5.19
N ASN A 107 -15.68 8.62 -4.86
CA ASN A 107 -14.57 8.71 -5.80
C ASN A 107 -14.09 7.29 -6.12
N LEU A 108 -14.50 6.80 -7.31
CA LEU A 108 -14.27 5.46 -7.85
C LEU A 108 -12.82 5.14 -8.19
N THR A 109 -11.90 6.03 -7.83
CA THR A 109 -10.50 5.66 -7.68
C THR A 109 -10.44 4.46 -6.75
N LEU A 110 -10.25 3.25 -7.29
CA LEU A 110 -10.30 2.01 -6.51
C LEU A 110 -9.37 2.13 -5.29
N PRO A 111 -9.73 1.52 -4.15
CA PRO A 111 -8.87 1.49 -2.97
C PRO A 111 -7.45 1.08 -3.33
N LEU A 112 -6.48 1.86 -2.88
CA LEU A 112 -5.04 1.57 -3.02
C LEU A 112 -4.67 0.12 -2.68
N GLY A 113 -5.44 -0.51 -1.79
CA GLY A 113 -5.23 -1.89 -1.37
C GLY A 113 -5.54 -2.93 -2.44
N LEU A 114 -6.49 -2.71 -3.34
CA LEU A 114 -6.85 -3.69 -4.37
C LEU A 114 -6.02 -3.59 -5.65
N MET A 115 -5.33 -2.46 -5.82
CA MET A 115 -4.44 -2.19 -6.95
C MET A 115 -2.98 -2.44 -6.52
N ASP A 116 -2.07 -2.69 -7.46
CA ASP A 116 -0.63 -2.66 -7.15
C ASP A 116 -0.28 -1.25 -6.62
N PRO A 117 0.12 -1.10 -5.34
CA PRO A 117 0.43 0.19 -4.74
C PRO A 117 1.55 0.95 -5.48
N ALA A 118 2.38 0.25 -6.27
CA ALA A 118 3.38 0.87 -7.12
C ALA A 118 2.75 1.56 -8.34
N VAL A 119 1.82 0.89 -9.04
CA VAL A 119 1.10 1.44 -10.21
C VAL A 119 0.27 2.65 -9.82
N VAL A 120 -0.33 2.57 -8.65
CA VAL A 120 -1.09 3.66 -8.04
C VAL A 120 -0.22 4.92 -7.87
N ARG A 121 0.95 4.76 -7.23
CA ARG A 121 1.83 5.90 -6.90
C ARG A 121 2.39 6.60 -8.14
N GLU A 122 2.51 5.89 -9.26
CA GLU A 122 3.05 6.42 -10.52
C GLU A 122 2.02 7.23 -11.33
N LYS A 123 0.71 7.04 -11.11
CA LYS A 123 -0.35 7.72 -11.89
C LYS A 123 -1.42 8.39 -11.00
N PRO A 124 -1.14 9.59 -10.47
CA PRO A 124 -2.04 10.29 -9.53
C PRO A 124 -3.35 10.82 -10.16
N ALA A 125 -3.48 10.87 -11.49
CA ALA A 125 -4.68 11.33 -12.20
C ALA A 125 -5.12 10.30 -13.24
N GLY A 126 -6.03 9.37 -12.90
CA GLY A 126 -6.62 8.50 -13.93
C GLY A 126 -7.11 7.11 -13.50
N TYR A 127 -7.65 6.93 -12.30
CA TYR A 127 -8.21 5.64 -11.87
C TYR A 127 -9.61 5.33 -12.44
N GLN A 128 -9.90 5.76 -13.66
CA GLN A 128 -11.19 5.43 -14.28
C GLN A 128 -11.24 4.03 -14.89
N ALA A 129 -10.17 3.25 -14.85
CA ALA A 129 -10.19 1.92 -15.45
C ALA A 129 -9.61 0.86 -14.50
N LEU A 130 -10.46 -0.10 -14.12
CA LEU A 130 -10.08 -1.44 -13.68
C LEU A 130 -8.90 -1.99 -14.52
N ALA A 131 -8.86 -1.66 -15.82
CA ALA A 131 -7.82 -2.04 -16.78
C ALA A 131 -6.39 -1.68 -16.31
N ALA A 132 -6.19 -0.51 -15.69
CA ALA A 132 -4.88 -0.07 -15.20
C ALA A 132 -4.36 -0.93 -14.03
N SER A 133 -5.26 -1.52 -13.24
CA SER A 133 -4.94 -2.42 -12.13
C SER A 133 -4.43 -3.79 -12.59
N TYR A 134 -4.85 -4.24 -13.78
CA TYR A 134 -4.52 -5.56 -14.34
C TYR A 134 -3.46 -5.50 -15.44
N GLY A 135 -2.83 -4.34 -15.67
CA GLY A 135 -1.81 -4.17 -16.71
C GLY A 135 -2.36 -4.14 -18.13
N TYR A 136 -3.67 -3.90 -18.29
CA TYR A 136 -4.26 -3.63 -19.60
C TYR A 136 -4.17 -2.13 -19.87
N THR A 137 -3.38 -1.78 -20.88
CA THR A 137 -3.35 -0.46 -21.52
C THR A 137 -4.62 -0.20 -22.31
#